data_AF-A0A0F9D652-F1
#
_entry.id   AF-A0A0F9D652-F1
#
_cell.length_a   1.000
_cell.length_b   1.000
_cell.length_c   1.000
_cell.angle_alpha   90.00
_cell.angle_beta   90.00
_cell.angle_gamma   90.00
#
_symmetry.space_group_name_H-M   'P 1'
#
loop_
_entity.id
_entity.type
_entity.pdbx_description
1 polymer ?
#
loop_
_entity_poly.entity_id
_entity_poly.type
_entity_poly.pdbx_seq_one_letter_code
_entity_poly.pdbx_strand_id
1 'polypeptide(L)'
;MKKITFLLVFFALTASAQVGIGTTEPSGAAMLEVSSSSNDVDYKGFMPPRVSLEQRNLIKPKTRDIGLVVFVNDPSNAMQCLQVWNGSAWQDIYCINDIGFSNIVQNFDSGETWSYSSDIDFFETNTVIEPMPKKLVTVRNV
;
A
#
# COMPACT_ATOMS: atom_id res chain seq x y z
N MET A 1 -19.51 36.09 44.60
CA MET A 1 -18.85 36.41 43.30
C MET A 1 -17.89 35.32 42.83
N LYS A 2 -17.01 34.76 43.68
CA LYS A 2 -16.08 33.65 43.29
C LYS A 2 -16.76 32.39 42.68
N LYS A 3 -17.96 32.03 43.14
CA LYS A 3 -18.70 30.84 42.64
C LYS A 3 -19.20 30.98 41.20
N ILE A 4 -19.53 32.20 40.75
CA ILE A 4 -20.02 32.48 39.41
C ILE A 4 -18.85 32.49 38.41
N THR A 5 -17.69 33.04 38.82
CA THR A 5 -16.45 32.99 38.03
C THR A 5 -16.00 31.55 37.77
N PHE A 6 -16.12 30.67 38.75
CA PHE A 6 -15.76 29.25 38.60
C PHE A 6 -16.66 28.52 37.57
N LEU A 7 -17.96 28.84 37.54
CA LEU A 7 -18.91 28.25 36.59
C LEU A 7 -18.67 28.74 35.14
N LEU A 8 -18.31 30.02 34.97
CA LEU A 8 -17.97 30.62 33.68
C LEU A 8 -16.67 30.05 33.09
N VAL A 9 -15.67 29.77 33.93
CA VAL A 9 -14.43 29.11 33.51
C VAL A 9 -14.68 27.67 33.06
N PHE A 10 -15.63 26.96 33.69
CA PHE A 10 -15.99 25.60 33.31
C PHE A 10 -16.76 25.52 31.98
N PHE A 11 -17.61 26.52 31.69
CA PHE A 11 -18.37 26.59 30.44
C PHE A 11 -17.51 27.03 29.23
N ALA A 12 -16.40 27.73 29.48
CA ALA A 12 -15.46 28.14 28.44
C ALA A 12 -14.52 27.01 27.95
N LEU A 13 -14.50 25.86 28.63
CA LEU A 13 -13.65 24.71 28.29
C LEU A 13 -14.47 23.63 27.57
N THR A 14 -14.96 23.94 26.36
CA THR A 14 -15.40 22.88 25.44
C THR A 14 -14.16 22.22 24.85
N ALA A 15 -13.64 21.19 25.53
CA ALA A 15 -12.53 20.40 24.99
C ALA A 15 -13.03 19.64 23.76
N SER A 16 -12.45 19.94 22.60
CA SER A 16 -12.74 19.22 21.36
C SER A 16 -12.03 17.87 21.42
N ALA A 17 -12.77 16.78 21.24
CA ALA A 17 -12.30 15.41 21.44
C ALA A 17 -11.74 14.74 20.16
N GLN A 18 -11.48 15.52 19.09
CA GLN A 18 -10.88 14.97 17.87
C GLN A 18 -9.46 14.47 18.13
N VAL A 19 -9.11 13.35 17.52
CA VAL A 19 -7.78 12.75 17.66
C VAL A 19 -6.93 13.17 16.45
N GLY A 20 -5.88 13.94 16.70
CA GLY A 20 -4.85 14.25 15.71
C GLY A 20 -3.53 13.62 16.09
N ILE A 21 -2.85 13.01 15.12
CA ILE A 21 -1.45 12.58 15.24
C ILE A 21 -0.66 13.31 14.17
N GLY A 22 0.36 14.06 14.57
CA GLY A 22 1.16 14.86 13.63
C GLY A 22 0.46 16.13 13.13
N THR A 23 -0.66 16.54 13.72
CA THR A 23 -1.34 17.82 13.43
C THR A 23 -1.87 18.45 14.73
N THR A 24 -1.84 19.78 14.83
CA THR A 24 -2.46 20.54 15.92
C THR A 24 -3.87 21.01 15.60
N GLU A 25 -4.27 20.92 14.33
CA GLU A 25 -5.57 21.34 13.83
C GLU A 25 -6.19 20.19 13.02
N PRO A 26 -6.65 19.11 13.67
CA PRO A 26 -7.26 18.00 12.95
C PRO A 26 -8.56 18.47 12.29
N SER A 27 -8.83 17.96 11.10
CA SER A 27 -10.05 18.26 10.35
C SER A 27 -11.30 17.98 11.19
N GLY A 28 -12.22 18.95 11.26
CA GLY A 28 -13.49 18.78 11.98
C GLY A 28 -14.41 17.71 11.39
N ALA A 29 -14.12 17.22 10.18
CA ALA A 29 -14.82 16.09 9.57
C ALA A 29 -14.20 14.73 9.90
N ALA A 30 -13.01 14.69 10.52
CA ALA A 30 -12.30 13.47 10.86
C ALA A 30 -12.41 13.15 12.35
N MET A 31 -12.69 11.89 12.68
CA MET A 31 -12.59 11.41 14.05
C MET A 31 -11.12 11.16 14.46
N LEU A 32 -10.30 10.72 13.48
CA LEU A 32 -8.86 10.55 13.61
C LEU A 32 -8.18 11.08 12.34
N GLU A 33 -7.20 11.98 12.49
CA GLU A 33 -6.31 12.41 11.42
C GLU A 33 -4.86 12.03 11.77
N VAL A 34 -4.15 11.44 10.80
CA VAL A 34 -2.72 11.13 10.91
C VAL A 34 -2.00 11.92 9.81
N SER A 35 -1.41 13.05 10.19
CA SER A 35 -0.58 13.86 9.30
C SER A 35 0.86 13.35 9.31
N SER A 36 1.50 13.43 8.14
CA SER A 36 2.88 12.98 7.94
C SER A 36 3.90 13.84 8.70
N SER A 37 3.58 15.10 8.99
CA SER A 37 4.43 16.01 9.75
C SER A 37 3.60 17.09 10.44
N SER A 38 4.10 17.58 11.59
CA SER A 38 3.58 18.76 12.28
C SER A 38 4.53 19.96 12.22
N ASN A 39 5.73 19.79 11.64
CA ASN A 39 6.79 20.80 11.60
C ASN A 39 7.37 21.01 10.20
N ASP A 40 6.85 20.32 9.19
CA ASP A 40 7.30 20.30 7.79
C ASP A 40 8.77 19.92 7.57
N VAL A 41 9.42 19.31 8.56
CA VAL A 41 10.82 18.86 8.51
C VAL A 41 10.91 17.35 8.58
N ASP A 42 10.24 16.75 9.55
CA ASP A 42 10.26 15.30 9.76
C ASP A 42 8.95 14.67 9.24
N TYR A 43 9.07 13.79 8.24
CA TYR A 43 7.92 13.10 7.64
C TYR A 43 7.88 11.63 8.08
N LYS A 44 6.69 11.16 8.48
CA LYS A 44 6.43 9.79 8.94
C LYS A 44 5.27 9.15 8.19
N GLY A 45 5.28 7.83 8.12
CA GLY A 45 4.20 7.03 7.51
C GLY A 45 3.22 6.45 8.55
N PHE A 46 2.11 5.91 8.07
CA PHE A 46 1.18 5.13 8.88
C PHE A 46 1.51 3.64 8.79
N MET A 47 1.76 3.01 9.94
CA MET A 47 1.92 1.56 10.05
C MET A 47 0.62 0.97 10.61
N PRO A 48 -0.23 0.32 9.78
CA PRO A 48 -1.40 -0.38 10.29
C PRO A 48 -0.97 -1.55 11.20
N PRO A 49 -1.90 -2.13 11.98
CA PRO A 49 -1.61 -3.29 12.80
C PRO A 49 -0.95 -4.41 11.98
N ARG A 50 0.22 -4.88 12.44
CA ARG A 50 0.96 -5.97 11.80
C ARG A 50 0.69 -7.28 12.53
N VAL A 51 0.27 -8.30 11.81
CA VAL A 51 -0.14 -9.60 12.36
C VAL A 51 0.38 -10.74 11.50
N SER A 52 0.64 -11.92 12.07
CA SER A 52 0.79 -13.15 11.27
C SER A 52 -0.56 -13.60 10.71
N LEU A 53 -0.58 -14.58 9.81
CA LEU A 53 -1.83 -15.17 9.30
C LEU A 53 -2.64 -15.77 10.45
N GLU A 54 -1.99 -16.49 11.36
CA GLU A 54 -2.63 -17.09 12.53
C GLU A 54 -3.26 -16.02 13.43
N GLN A 55 -2.53 -14.96 13.73
CA GLN A 55 -3.03 -13.85 14.55
C GLN A 55 -4.19 -13.12 13.87
N ARG A 56 -4.12 -12.92 12.55
CA ARG A 56 -5.21 -12.33 11.77
C ARG A 56 -6.48 -13.19 11.84
N ASN A 57 -6.34 -14.51 11.83
CA ASN A 57 -7.46 -15.45 11.98
C ASN A 57 -8.05 -15.47 13.40
N LEU A 58 -7.33 -15.00 14.42
CA LEU A 58 -7.87 -14.77 15.76
C LEU A 58 -8.74 -13.50 15.84
N ILE A 59 -8.57 -12.57 14.90
CA ILE A 59 -9.47 -11.41 14.76
C ILE A 59 -10.80 -11.93 14.21
N LYS A 60 -11.89 -11.71 14.95
CA LYS A 60 -13.26 -12.14 14.59
C LYS A 60 -14.11 -10.94 14.17
N PRO A 61 -13.82 -10.28 13.03
CA PRO A 61 -14.60 -9.14 12.58
C PRO A 61 -16.01 -9.57 12.20
N LYS A 62 -16.96 -8.65 12.35
CA LYS A 62 -18.36 -8.81 11.99
C LYS A 62 -18.69 -7.89 10.82
N THR A 63 -19.91 -7.97 10.31
CA THR A 63 -20.40 -7.09 9.23
C THR A 63 -20.35 -5.59 9.60
N ARG A 64 -20.32 -5.24 10.88
CA ARG A 64 -20.17 -3.84 11.33
C ARG A 64 -18.74 -3.31 11.24
N ASP A 65 -17.76 -4.20 11.07
CA ASP A 65 -16.33 -3.88 11.07
C ASP A 65 -15.79 -3.76 9.62
N ILE A 66 -16.67 -3.54 8.64
CA ILE A 66 -16.29 -3.28 7.25
C ILE A 66 -15.32 -2.09 7.21
N GLY A 67 -14.21 -2.26 6.49
CA GLY A 67 -13.14 -1.27 6.44
C GLY A 67 -12.07 -1.44 7.51
N LEU A 68 -12.12 -2.49 8.35
CA LEU A 68 -11.01 -2.86 9.22
C LEU A 68 -9.79 -3.23 8.38
N VAL A 69 -8.66 -2.57 8.62
CA VAL A 69 -7.41 -2.77 7.87
C VAL A 69 -6.33 -3.39 8.75
N VAL A 70 -5.61 -4.36 8.20
CA VAL A 70 -4.42 -4.97 8.81
C VAL A 70 -3.34 -5.17 7.77
N PHE A 71 -2.09 -5.19 8.19
CA PHE A 71 -1.00 -5.70 7.35
C PHE A 71 -0.62 -7.09 7.85
N VAL A 72 -0.91 -8.12 7.07
CA VAL A 72 -0.45 -9.47 7.38
C VAL A 72 1.00 -9.59 6.96
N ASN A 73 1.87 -9.98 7.89
CA ASN A 73 3.30 -10.19 7.67
C ASN A 73 3.68 -11.60 8.10
N ASP A 74 3.49 -12.55 7.19
CA ASP A 74 3.70 -13.98 7.41
C ASP A 74 4.53 -14.58 6.26
N PRO A 75 5.87 -14.39 6.29
CA PRO A 75 6.74 -14.88 5.23
C PRO A 75 6.77 -16.41 5.15
N SER A 76 6.52 -17.12 6.25
CA SER A 76 6.44 -18.59 6.28
C SER A 76 5.30 -19.13 5.42
N ASN A 77 4.22 -18.35 5.27
CA ASN A 77 3.08 -18.65 4.41
C ASN A 77 3.10 -17.86 3.10
N ALA A 78 4.26 -17.28 2.73
CA ALA A 78 4.44 -16.43 1.55
C ALA A 78 3.39 -15.30 1.44
N MET A 79 2.96 -14.73 2.58
CA MET A 79 1.89 -13.75 2.62
C MET A 79 2.32 -12.49 3.37
N GLN A 80 2.53 -11.41 2.62
CA GLN A 80 2.85 -10.08 3.13
C GLN A 80 1.91 -9.08 2.48
N CYS A 81 0.70 -8.91 3.04
CA CYS A 81 -0.40 -8.22 2.36
C CYS A 81 -1.07 -7.18 3.26
N LEU A 82 -1.36 -6.02 2.68
CA LEU A 82 -2.34 -5.10 3.23
C LEU A 82 -3.73 -5.64 2.93
N GLN A 83 -4.51 -5.91 3.98
CA GLN A 83 -5.82 -6.51 3.88
C GLN A 83 -6.89 -5.63 4.50
N VAL A 84 -8.08 -5.67 3.92
CA VAL A 84 -9.28 -5.01 4.43
C VAL A 84 -10.41 -6.01 4.61
N TRP A 85 -11.17 -5.88 5.69
CA TRP A 85 -12.38 -6.66 5.90
C TRP A 85 -13.54 -6.08 5.09
N ASN A 86 -14.16 -6.89 4.24
CA ASN A 86 -15.30 -6.46 3.40
C ASN A 86 -16.68 -6.76 4.02
N GLY A 87 -16.73 -7.30 5.24
CA GLY A 87 -17.98 -7.69 5.91
C GLY A 87 -18.25 -9.19 5.92
N SER A 88 -17.58 -9.95 5.05
CA SER A 88 -17.71 -11.41 4.90
C SER A 88 -16.38 -12.16 4.85
N ALA A 89 -15.37 -11.53 4.25
CA ALA A 89 -14.05 -12.08 4.08
C ALA A 89 -13.03 -10.93 4.11
N TRP A 90 -11.79 -11.29 4.39
CA TRP A 90 -10.67 -10.40 4.19
C TRP A 90 -10.34 -10.35 2.70
N GLN A 91 -9.98 -9.17 2.22
CA GLN A 91 -9.59 -8.90 0.83
C GLN A 91 -8.19 -8.31 0.82
N ASP A 92 -7.35 -8.80 -0.09
CA ASP A 92 -6.04 -8.22 -0.33
C ASP A 92 -6.20 -6.91 -1.12
N ILE A 93 -5.73 -5.80 -0.55
CA ILE A 93 -5.58 -4.54 -1.27
C ILE A 93 -4.30 -4.58 -2.09
N TYR A 94 -3.22 -5.05 -1.46
CA TYR A 94 -1.91 -5.17 -2.08
C TYR A 94 -1.07 -6.19 -1.32
N CYS A 95 -0.36 -7.05 -2.06
CA CYS A 95 0.61 -7.97 -1.50
C CYS A 95 2.00 -7.60 -2.00
N ILE A 96 2.97 -7.64 -1.10
CA ILE A 96 4.38 -7.56 -1.47
C ILE A 96 4.75 -8.89 -2.11
N ASN A 97 5.12 -8.83 -3.39
CA ASN A 97 5.77 -9.91 -4.10
C ASN A 97 7.27 -9.67 -4.07
N ASP A 98 8.01 -10.48 -3.32
CA ASP A 98 9.46 -10.55 -3.51
C ASP A 98 9.73 -11.23 -4.85
N ILE A 99 9.84 -10.43 -5.92
CA ILE A 99 10.41 -10.88 -7.19
C ILE A 99 11.90 -11.11 -6.93
N GLY A 100 12.21 -12.30 -6.44
CA GLY A 100 13.59 -12.77 -6.37
C GLY A 100 14.13 -12.88 -7.79
N PHE A 101 14.92 -11.90 -8.22
CA PHE A 101 15.79 -12.09 -9.36
C PHE A 101 16.87 -13.09 -8.92
N SER A 102 16.61 -14.38 -9.14
CA SER A 102 17.71 -15.34 -9.26
C SER A 102 18.61 -14.81 -10.37
N ASN A 103 19.93 -14.93 -10.25
CA ASN A 103 20.88 -14.42 -11.25
C ASN A 103 20.60 -15.04 -12.63
N ILE A 104 19.70 -14.45 -13.42
CA ILE A 104 19.41 -14.86 -14.78
C ILE A 104 20.49 -14.22 -15.64
N VAL A 105 21.55 -14.97 -15.93
CA VAL A 105 22.46 -14.61 -17.02
C VAL A 105 21.69 -14.88 -18.31
N GLN A 106 21.01 -13.85 -18.83
CA GLN A 106 20.46 -13.89 -20.18
C GLN A 106 21.63 -13.70 -21.15
N ASN A 107 22.13 -14.78 -21.73
CA ASN A 107 23.10 -14.70 -22.81
C ASN A 107 22.36 -14.50 -24.14
N PHE A 108 22.31 -13.26 -24.63
CA PHE A 108 21.70 -12.93 -25.93
C PHE A 108 22.59 -13.34 -27.13
N ASP A 109 23.84 -13.75 -26.86
CA ASP A 109 24.85 -14.04 -27.89
C ASP A 109 25.04 -15.53 -28.18
N SER A 110 24.25 -16.43 -27.57
CA SER A 110 24.44 -17.89 -27.74
C SER A 110 23.78 -18.48 -28.99
N GLY A 111 23.05 -17.70 -29.80
CA GLY A 111 22.35 -18.21 -30.99
C GLY A 111 21.20 -19.18 -30.69
N GLU A 112 20.82 -19.33 -29.42
CA GLU A 112 19.67 -20.13 -29.00
C GLU A 112 18.37 -19.36 -29.24
N THR A 113 17.33 -20.07 -29.67
CA THR A 113 16.01 -19.45 -29.88
C THR A 113 15.27 -19.41 -28.55
N TRP A 114 14.93 -18.21 -28.06
CA TRP A 114 14.27 -18.04 -26.77
C TRP A 114 12.75 -17.88 -26.95
N SER A 115 11.98 -18.61 -26.14
CA SER A 115 10.54 -18.39 -25.95
C SER A 115 10.35 -17.65 -24.63
N TYR A 116 9.69 -16.49 -24.65
CA TYR A 116 9.23 -15.85 -23.42
C TYR A 116 7.70 -15.91 -23.38
N SER A 117 7.13 -16.12 -22.19
CA SER A 117 5.69 -16.00 -21.92
C SER A 117 5.51 -14.84 -20.96
N SER A 118 4.78 -13.80 -21.36
CA SER A 118 4.28 -12.78 -20.42
C SER A 118 2.83 -13.07 -20.08
N ASP A 119 2.51 -13.01 -18.79
CA ASP A 119 1.14 -12.91 -18.29
C ASP A 119 0.58 -11.47 -18.37
N ILE A 120 1.20 -10.62 -19.20
CA ILE A 120 0.73 -9.25 -19.48
C ILE A 120 -0.04 -9.31 -20.80
N ASP A 121 -1.34 -9.04 -20.75
CA ASP A 121 -2.29 -9.07 -21.89
C ASP A 121 -1.90 -8.20 -23.11
N PHE A 122 -0.82 -7.42 -23.03
CA PHE A 122 -0.44 -6.46 -24.06
C PHE A 122 0.38 -7.05 -25.23
N PHE A 123 0.86 -8.30 -25.12
CA PHE A 123 1.65 -8.91 -26.20
C PHE A 123 0.92 -9.97 -27.03
N GLU A 124 -0.35 -10.25 -26.75
CA GLU A 124 -1.18 -11.05 -27.67
C GLU A 124 -1.71 -10.19 -28.83
N THR A 125 -0.84 -9.55 -29.60
CA THR A 125 -1.22 -9.12 -30.94
C THR A 125 -0.84 -10.23 -31.91
N ASN A 126 -1.73 -11.21 -32.02
CA ASN A 126 -1.81 -12.18 -33.12
C ASN A 126 -2.18 -11.49 -34.47
N THR A 127 -1.83 -10.22 -34.64
CA THR A 127 -1.93 -9.46 -35.88
C THR A 127 -0.57 -9.42 -36.52
N VAL A 128 -0.49 -10.07 -37.69
CA VAL A 128 0.65 -10.06 -38.61
C VAL A 128 1.28 -8.67 -38.66
N ILE A 129 2.48 -8.53 -38.10
CA ILE A 129 3.30 -7.33 -38.28
C ILE A 129 3.81 -7.41 -39.72
N GLU A 130 3.24 -6.59 -40.61
CA GLU A 130 3.81 -6.31 -41.92
C GLU A 130 5.32 -6.04 -41.76
N PRO A 131 6.20 -6.62 -42.60
CA PRO A 131 7.63 -6.48 -42.41
C PRO A 131 8.02 -5.01 -42.61
N MET A 132 8.37 -4.33 -41.52
CA MET A 132 9.03 -3.02 -41.61
C MET A 132 10.26 -3.16 -42.52
N PRO A 133 10.50 -2.22 -43.46
CA PRO A 133 11.66 -2.30 -44.33
C PRO A 133 12.93 -2.23 -43.49
N LYS A 134 13.70 -3.34 -43.46
CA LYS A 134 15.00 -3.42 -42.81
C LYS A 134 15.94 -2.39 -43.45
N LYS A 135 16.06 -1.20 -42.84
CA LYS A 135 17.18 -0.31 -43.12
C LYS A 135 18.39 -0.85 -42.35
N LEU A 136 19.21 -1.65 -43.04
CA LEU A 136 20.53 -2.07 -42.56
C LEU A 136 21.37 -0.81 -42.28
N VAL A 137 21.60 -0.50 -41.01
CA VAL A 137 22.60 0.49 -40.60
C VAL A 137 23.91 -0.27 -40.41
N THR A 138 24.83 -0.13 -41.37
CA THR A 138 26.19 -0.63 -41.25
C THR A 138 26.98 0.30 -40.33
N VAL A 139 27.23 -0.13 -39.09
CA VAL A 139 28.20 0.52 -38.22
C VAL A 139 29.59 0.01 -38.61
N ARG A 140 30.45 0.89 -39.14
CA ARG A 140 31.88 0.60 -39.27
C ARG A 140 32.56 0.96 -37.96
N ASN A 141 33.25 0.00 -37.35
CA ASN A 141 34.17 0.29 -36.26
C ASN A 141 35.30 1.17 -36.81
N VAL A 142 35.60 2.27 -36.09
CA VAL A 142 36.86 3.00 -36.22
C VAL A 142 37.87 2.34 -35.28
#